data_AF-A0A3N5RI36-F1
#
_entry.id   AF-A0A3N5RI36-F1
#
_cell.length_a   1.000
_cell.length_b   1.000
_cell.length_c   1.000
_cell.angle_alpha   90.00
_cell.angle_beta   90.00
_cell.angle_gamma   90.00
#
_symmetry.space_group_name_H-M   'P 1'
#
loop_
_entity.id
_entity.type
_entity.pdbx_description
1 polymer ?
#
loop_
_entity_poly.entity_id
_entity_poly.type
_entity_poly.pdbx_seq_one_letter_code
_entity_poly.pdbx_strand_id
1 'polypeptide(L)'
;MNRFRQGLVLQLFVLIILPLTLLLLIVTFWSYSIHQRDMRRLVGERDERAVQAASASISEHLLHRLSAIQSLSLRAGTVSPNDSSEILSSSDYLLADFEGGLGLVSTSGELLGYEGDSQLWNETTAIIQKRDSNQTSFILPGPPGSGLMLTGAVDPDENVVAAGLFSPEELAKRSLAGAFGNDQRTGILLTNAEGDILYNHGLAVETANPIEQSGVEAALSGESGTMDYKEDGSEYVVAYAPVPGFGWVLVVEEPWEEVMNPSSSASQMMPLVLAPVLVLAVVALWLGIEQVVKPLRKLESRAEAYSWGDHNALETPVGGIQEIRSLQAQLIDMSQKVHAAQRSLHGYIGEITAAQEEERRRLARELHDDTIQSLIALKQRVQMVMLMGNGAEGDMLQELEQMTEQTIENLRRVTRALRPIYLEDLGLVTALEMLAQESERGGSLSLEFQRTGEERRLPALVELSLYRIAQEAVSNVSRHSHATQAKIGIHFTPETVTLEVVDNGKGFVVPRAPSEFAPEGHFGLLGLYERADLIRARLDIQSQPDKGTRLMVEIPV
;
A
#
# COMPACT_ATOMS: atom_id res chain seq x y z
N MET A 1 1.91 5.71 16.31
CA MET A 1 2.36 5.64 14.89
C MET A 1 2.28 4.25 14.25
N ASN A 2 2.32 3.13 14.99
CA ASN A 2 2.30 1.77 14.40
C ASN A 2 0.95 1.27 13.83
N ARG A 3 -0.21 1.77 14.28
CA ARG A 3 -1.52 1.32 13.76
C ARG A 3 -1.84 1.77 12.33
N PHE A 4 -1.18 2.81 11.82
CA PHE A 4 -1.38 3.28 10.44
C PHE A 4 -0.70 2.39 9.40
N ARG A 5 0.35 1.64 9.78
CA ARG A 5 1.10 0.75 8.88
C ARG A 5 0.42 -0.60 8.60
N GLN A 6 -0.59 -0.97 9.37
CA GLN A 6 -1.32 -2.25 9.24
C GLN A 6 -2.70 -2.10 8.57
N GLY A 7 -3.05 -0.91 8.09
CA GLY A 7 -4.32 -0.70 7.39
C GLY A 7 -4.31 -1.46 6.06
N LEU A 8 -5.32 -2.29 5.83
CA LEU A 8 -5.52 -3.03 4.56
C LEU A 8 -5.44 -2.10 3.33
N VAL A 9 -5.84 -0.82 3.48
CA VAL A 9 -5.67 0.24 2.48
C VAL A 9 -4.21 0.58 2.18
N LEU A 10 -3.34 0.66 3.18
CA LEU A 10 -1.91 0.89 2.97
C LEU A 10 -1.28 -0.31 2.28
N GLN A 11 -1.68 -1.54 2.66
CA GLN A 11 -1.19 -2.74 1.97
C GLN A 11 -1.65 -2.81 0.52
N LEU A 12 -2.93 -2.56 0.23
CA LEU A 12 -3.45 -2.61 -1.14
C LEU A 12 -2.83 -1.51 -2.00
N PHE A 13 -2.61 -0.32 -1.43
CA PHE A 13 -1.89 0.77 -2.08
C PHE A 13 -0.44 0.41 -2.39
N VAL A 14 0.31 -0.10 -1.40
CA VAL A 14 1.73 -0.45 -1.55
C VAL A 14 1.95 -1.67 -2.45
N LEU A 15 1.05 -2.66 -2.44
CA LEU A 15 1.21 -3.90 -3.20
C LEU A 15 0.70 -3.81 -4.64
N ILE A 16 -0.31 -2.99 -4.92
CA ILE A 16 -0.98 -3.01 -6.23
C ILE A 16 -0.81 -1.66 -6.95
N ILE A 17 -1.24 -0.57 -6.31
CA ILE A 17 -1.32 0.74 -6.98
C ILE A 17 0.07 1.36 -7.15
N LEU A 18 0.88 1.37 -6.09
CA LEU A 18 2.23 1.94 -6.11
C LEU A 18 3.16 1.28 -7.15
N PRO A 19 3.30 -0.06 -7.22
CA PRO A 19 4.20 -0.67 -8.20
C PRO A 19 3.70 -0.47 -9.63
N LEU A 20 2.39 -0.51 -9.87
CA LEU A 20 1.84 -0.29 -11.21
C LEU A 20 2.07 1.15 -11.69
N THR A 21 1.81 2.13 -10.82
CA THR A 21 2.07 3.55 -11.12
C THR A 21 3.56 3.83 -11.32
N LEU A 22 4.43 3.23 -10.50
CA LEU A 22 5.88 3.32 -10.65
C LEU A 22 6.36 2.70 -11.97
N LEU A 23 5.85 1.53 -12.34
CA LEU A 23 6.15 0.88 -13.62
C LEU A 23 5.75 1.79 -14.80
N LEU A 24 4.57 2.40 -14.75
CA LEU A 24 4.08 3.27 -15.81
C LEU A 24 4.91 4.56 -15.94
N LEU A 25 5.34 5.13 -14.81
CA LEU A 25 6.29 6.25 -14.78
C LEU A 25 7.65 5.86 -15.38
N ILE A 26 8.18 4.69 -15.02
CA ILE A 26 9.44 4.19 -15.56
C ILE A 26 9.31 4.01 -17.08
N VAL A 27 8.25 3.35 -17.56
CA VAL A 27 8.05 3.10 -18.99
C VAL A 27 7.89 4.41 -19.78
N THR A 28 7.11 5.36 -19.27
CA THR A 28 6.91 6.66 -19.95
C THR A 28 8.18 7.50 -20.00
N PHE A 29 8.90 7.62 -18.88
CA PHE A 29 10.17 8.35 -18.84
C PHE A 29 11.25 7.68 -19.69
N TRP A 30 11.33 6.35 -19.65
CA TRP A 30 12.28 5.59 -20.45
C TRP A 30 11.98 5.71 -21.94
N SER A 31 10.72 5.57 -22.35
CA SER A 31 10.30 5.72 -23.75
C SER A 31 10.60 7.10 -24.28
N TYR A 32 10.36 8.15 -23.48
CA TYR A 32 10.71 9.53 -23.85
C TYR A 32 12.22 9.71 -24.00
N SER A 33 13.01 9.19 -23.05
CA SER A 33 14.46 9.28 -23.12
C SER A 33 15.05 8.54 -24.33
N ILE A 34 14.50 7.38 -24.72
CA ILE A 34 14.90 6.69 -25.94
C ILE A 34 14.59 7.55 -27.16
N HIS A 35 13.36 8.05 -27.27
CA HIS A 35 12.94 8.83 -28.43
C HIS A 35 13.81 10.08 -28.65
N GLN A 36 14.15 10.79 -27.57
CA GLN A 36 15.04 11.95 -27.63
C GLN A 36 16.45 11.59 -28.16
N ARG A 37 17.03 10.46 -27.71
CA ARG A 37 18.34 10.01 -28.20
C ARG A 37 18.30 9.59 -29.67
N ASP A 38 17.26 8.85 -30.06
CA ASP A 38 17.10 8.38 -31.44
C ASP A 38 16.92 9.57 -32.39
N MET A 39 16.10 10.55 -32.02
CA MET A 39 15.93 11.77 -32.80
C MET A 39 17.24 12.54 -32.94
N ARG A 40 18.06 12.61 -31.88
CA ARG A 40 19.34 13.34 -31.94
C ARG A 40 20.30 12.70 -32.92
N ARG A 41 20.42 11.37 -32.84
CA ARG A 41 21.24 10.61 -33.76
C ARG A 41 20.77 10.78 -35.21
N LEU A 42 19.47 10.74 -35.46
CA LEU A 42 18.92 10.91 -36.81
C LEU A 42 19.19 12.30 -37.39
N VAL A 43 19.11 13.35 -36.58
CA VAL A 43 19.40 14.72 -36.99
C VAL A 43 20.89 14.87 -37.27
N GLY A 44 21.75 14.40 -36.36
CA GLY A 44 23.19 14.38 -36.61
C GLY A 44 23.56 13.64 -37.90
N GLU A 45 23.03 12.43 -38.12
CA GLU A 45 23.29 11.68 -39.36
C GLU A 45 22.74 12.37 -40.62
N ARG A 46 21.64 13.14 -40.51
CA ARG A 46 21.10 13.95 -41.62
C ARG A 46 22.05 15.10 -41.93
N ASP A 47 22.47 15.84 -40.91
CA ASP A 47 23.26 17.06 -41.06
C ASP A 47 24.68 16.74 -41.50
N GLU A 48 25.29 15.67 -40.98
CA GLU A 48 26.59 15.17 -41.45
C GLU A 48 26.57 14.90 -42.95
N ARG A 49 25.54 14.19 -43.45
CA ARG A 49 25.40 13.89 -44.88
C ARG A 49 25.18 15.15 -45.70
N ALA A 50 24.41 16.12 -45.20
CA ALA A 50 24.18 17.39 -45.88
C ALA A 50 25.47 18.22 -45.98
N VAL A 51 26.24 18.30 -44.89
CA VAL A 51 27.51 19.02 -44.83
C VAL A 51 28.57 18.36 -45.72
N GLN A 52 28.68 17.02 -45.70
CA GLN A 52 29.58 16.29 -46.61
C GLN A 52 29.21 16.53 -48.09
N ALA A 53 27.92 16.47 -48.43
CA ALA A 53 27.46 16.71 -49.80
C ALA A 53 27.70 18.16 -50.25
N ALA A 54 27.41 19.14 -49.39
CA ALA A 54 27.68 20.54 -49.66
C ALA A 54 29.17 20.83 -49.81
N SER A 55 30.01 20.26 -48.93
CA SER A 55 31.46 20.37 -48.99
C SER A 55 32.04 19.77 -50.28
N ALA A 56 31.54 18.60 -50.69
CA ALA A 56 31.91 18.00 -51.96
C ALA A 56 31.49 18.86 -53.16
N SER A 57 30.30 19.47 -53.12
CA SER A 57 29.84 20.41 -54.16
C SER A 57 30.72 21.66 -54.24
N ILE A 58 31.13 22.24 -53.10
CA ILE A 58 32.08 23.37 -53.07
C ILE A 58 33.40 22.95 -53.74
N SER A 59 33.95 21.79 -53.37
CA SER A 59 35.19 21.25 -53.97
C SER A 59 35.05 21.04 -55.48
N GLU A 60 33.93 20.48 -55.95
CA GLU A 60 33.65 20.30 -57.38
C GLU A 60 33.63 21.65 -58.12
N HIS A 61 32.96 22.66 -57.57
CA HIS A 61 32.89 23.99 -58.15
C HIS A 61 34.25 24.73 -58.15
N LEU A 62 35.11 24.48 -57.16
CA LEU A 62 36.48 25.00 -57.12
C LEU A 62 37.36 24.30 -58.18
N LEU A 63 37.26 22.97 -58.29
CA LEU A 63 37.97 22.20 -59.33
C LEU A 63 37.54 22.59 -60.74
N HIS A 64 36.24 22.85 -60.95
CA HIS A 64 35.71 23.36 -62.21
C HIS A 64 36.33 24.71 -62.58
N ARG A 65 36.40 25.65 -61.62
CA ARG A 65 37.07 26.95 -61.81
C ARG A 65 38.55 26.80 -62.12
N LEU A 66 39.25 25.93 -61.40
CA LEU A 66 40.66 25.65 -61.64
C LEU A 66 40.89 25.12 -63.06
N SER A 67 40.07 24.17 -63.50
CA SER A 67 40.13 23.56 -64.83
C SER A 67 39.79 24.56 -65.95
N ALA A 68 38.83 25.46 -65.70
CA ALA A 68 38.50 26.54 -66.63
C ALA A 68 39.68 27.50 -66.84
N ILE A 69 40.36 27.89 -65.74
CA ILE A 69 41.53 28.77 -65.80
C ILE A 69 42.76 28.05 -66.38
N GLN A 70 42.96 26.76 -66.09
CA GLN A 70 43.99 25.95 -66.76
C GLN A 70 43.76 25.85 -68.27
N SER A 71 42.51 25.68 -68.70
CA SER A 71 42.16 25.68 -70.12
C SER A 71 42.40 27.06 -70.76
N LEU A 72 42.17 28.14 -70.00
CA LEU A 72 42.48 29.51 -70.43
C LEU A 72 44.00 29.75 -70.52
N SER A 73 44.81 29.23 -69.58
CA SER A 73 46.27 29.39 -69.62
C SER A 73 46.88 28.69 -70.83
N LEU A 74 46.46 27.45 -71.11
CA LEU A 74 46.91 26.68 -72.28
C LEU A 74 46.58 27.39 -73.59
N ARG A 75 45.38 27.99 -73.69
CA ARG A 75 45.02 28.79 -74.88
C ARG A 75 45.87 30.05 -74.98
N ALA A 76 46.09 30.74 -73.86
CA ALA A 76 46.87 31.97 -73.82
C ALA A 76 48.37 31.75 -74.14
N GLY A 77 48.96 30.61 -73.78
CA GLY A 77 50.36 30.30 -74.10
C GLY A 77 50.62 30.06 -75.59
N THR A 78 49.60 29.64 -76.35
CA THR A 78 49.74 29.33 -77.79
C THR A 78 49.66 30.54 -78.72
N VAL A 79 49.34 31.72 -78.19
CA VAL A 79 49.02 32.94 -78.96
C VAL A 79 49.96 34.08 -78.56
N SER A 80 50.23 35.03 -79.46
CA SER A 80 51.14 36.16 -79.20
C SER A 80 50.57 37.11 -78.13
N PRO A 81 51.40 37.74 -77.27
CA PRO A 81 50.93 38.61 -76.18
C PRO A 81 50.02 39.78 -76.61
N ASN A 82 50.07 40.19 -77.88
CA ASN A 82 49.25 41.28 -78.42
C ASN A 82 47.77 40.88 -78.66
N ASP A 83 47.44 39.59 -78.69
CA ASP A 83 46.07 39.10 -78.93
C ASP A 83 45.36 38.69 -77.62
N SER A 84 45.93 39.04 -76.47
CA SER A 84 45.40 38.76 -75.12
C SER A 84 43.95 39.22 -74.93
N SER A 85 43.60 40.37 -75.51
CA SER A 85 42.25 40.93 -75.48
C SER A 85 41.22 40.11 -76.26
N GLU A 86 41.61 39.51 -77.39
CA GLU A 86 40.74 38.63 -78.19
C GLU A 86 40.46 37.32 -77.45
N ILE A 87 41.47 36.76 -76.78
CA ILE A 87 41.33 35.53 -75.98
C ILE A 87 40.36 35.75 -74.83
N LEU A 88 40.50 36.85 -74.09
CA LEU A 88 39.59 37.20 -72.98
C LEU A 88 38.16 37.40 -73.50
N SER A 89 37.96 38.16 -74.58
CA SER A 89 36.62 38.36 -75.18
C SER A 89 35.97 37.08 -75.72
N SER A 90 36.78 36.08 -76.11
CA SER A 90 36.28 34.76 -76.52
C SER A 90 35.93 33.86 -75.31
N SER A 91 36.23 34.33 -74.11
CA SER A 91 36.11 33.63 -72.83
C SER A 91 35.08 34.27 -71.89
N ASP A 92 34.26 35.21 -72.37
CA ASP A 92 33.15 35.83 -71.62
C ASP A 92 32.23 34.83 -70.91
N TYR A 93 32.10 33.61 -71.45
CA TYR A 93 31.30 32.54 -70.85
C TYR A 93 31.80 32.12 -69.47
N LEU A 94 33.07 32.39 -69.14
CA LEU A 94 33.67 32.10 -67.83
C LEU A 94 33.37 33.18 -66.78
N LEU A 95 33.01 34.40 -67.19
CA LEU A 95 32.75 35.50 -66.25
C LEU A 95 31.60 35.21 -65.27
N ALA A 96 30.69 34.30 -65.62
CA ALA A 96 29.61 33.86 -64.74
C ALA A 96 30.10 33.12 -63.46
N ASP A 97 31.33 32.60 -63.49
CA ASP A 97 31.99 31.91 -62.38
C ASP A 97 33.12 32.76 -61.73
N PHE A 98 33.43 33.92 -62.30
CA PHE A 98 34.52 34.82 -61.89
C PHE A 98 34.02 36.27 -61.80
N GLU A 99 33.38 36.63 -60.68
CA GLU A 99 32.74 37.93 -60.47
C GLU A 99 33.74 39.11 -60.44
N GLY A 100 35.00 38.86 -60.06
CA GLY A 100 36.10 39.84 -60.14
C GLY A 100 36.74 39.92 -61.52
N GLY A 101 36.27 39.11 -62.46
CA GLY A 101 36.71 39.06 -63.84
C GLY A 101 37.86 38.09 -64.10
N LEU A 102 38.51 38.27 -65.25
CA LEU A 102 39.58 37.41 -65.77
C LEU A 102 40.81 38.24 -66.14
N GLY A 103 41.99 37.64 -66.06
CA GLY A 103 43.24 38.33 -66.39
C GLY A 103 44.31 37.39 -66.90
N LEU A 104 45.12 37.91 -67.82
CA LEU A 104 46.32 37.27 -68.33
C LEU A 104 47.53 38.08 -67.88
N VAL A 105 48.45 37.43 -67.18
CA VAL A 105 49.64 38.06 -66.61
C VAL A 105 50.86 37.33 -67.12
N SER A 106 51.88 38.05 -67.58
CA SER A 106 53.19 37.46 -67.90
C SER A 106 53.81 36.86 -66.64
N THR A 107 54.67 35.86 -66.75
CA THR A 107 55.48 35.38 -65.60
C THR A 107 56.45 36.42 -65.05
N SER A 108 56.74 37.50 -65.80
CA SER A 108 57.41 38.70 -65.30
C SER A 108 56.51 39.61 -64.42
N GLY A 109 55.21 39.34 -64.41
CA GLY A 109 54.15 40.06 -63.69
C GLY A 109 53.59 41.29 -64.41
N GLU A 110 53.87 41.45 -65.70
CA GLU A 110 53.17 42.42 -66.56
C GLU A 110 51.74 41.97 -66.86
N LEU A 111 50.76 42.86 -66.71
CA LEU A 111 49.36 42.59 -67.06
C LEU A 111 49.18 42.66 -68.58
N LEU A 112 49.00 41.50 -69.22
CA LEU A 112 48.86 41.38 -70.67
C LEU A 112 47.45 41.71 -71.16
N GLY A 113 46.44 41.45 -70.33
CA GLY A 113 45.05 41.75 -70.59
C GLY A 113 44.18 41.44 -69.38
N TYR A 114 43.05 42.11 -69.25
CA TYR A 114 42.07 41.84 -68.20
C TYR A 114 40.66 42.17 -68.66
N GLU A 115 39.71 41.57 -67.96
CA GLU A 115 38.30 41.84 -68.04
C GLU A 115 37.79 42.05 -66.60
N GLY A 116 37.08 43.16 -66.34
CA GLY A 116 36.69 43.57 -64.99
C GLY A 116 37.35 44.89 -64.55
N ASP A 117 37.52 45.08 -63.23
CA ASP A 117 38.05 46.31 -62.65
C ASP A 117 39.58 46.40 -62.78
N SER A 118 40.04 47.44 -63.48
CA SER A 118 41.47 47.74 -63.71
C SER A 118 42.30 47.91 -62.44
N GLN A 119 41.73 48.49 -61.36
CA GLN A 119 42.45 48.72 -60.12
C GLN A 119 42.67 47.38 -59.39
N LEU A 120 41.63 46.56 -59.37
CA LEU A 120 41.62 45.25 -58.75
C LEU A 120 42.62 44.30 -59.44
N TRP A 121 42.69 44.32 -60.77
CA TRP A 121 43.66 43.52 -61.52
C TRP A 121 45.13 43.96 -61.33
N ASN A 122 45.38 45.26 -61.15
CA ASN A 122 46.72 45.76 -60.84
C ASN A 122 47.22 45.29 -59.46
N GLU A 123 46.34 45.14 -58.48
CA GLU A 123 46.70 44.58 -57.17
C GLU A 123 46.90 43.06 -57.25
N THR A 124 46.08 42.38 -58.05
CA THR A 124 46.17 40.93 -58.28
C THR A 124 47.51 40.50 -58.90
N THR A 125 48.09 41.29 -59.83
CA THR A 125 49.39 40.92 -60.43
C THR A 125 50.51 40.81 -59.40
N ALA A 126 50.50 41.67 -58.37
CA ALA A 126 51.46 41.62 -57.27
C ALA A 126 51.31 40.37 -56.39
N ILE A 127 50.09 39.82 -56.29
CA ILE A 127 49.83 38.54 -55.61
C ILE A 127 50.34 37.38 -56.45
N ILE A 128 50.04 37.40 -57.76
CA ILE A 128 50.50 36.38 -58.72
C ILE A 128 52.03 36.29 -58.75
N GLN A 129 52.74 37.42 -58.67
CA GLN A 129 54.22 37.45 -58.60
C GLN A 129 54.80 36.82 -57.33
N LYS A 130 54.05 36.85 -56.21
CA LYS A 130 54.49 36.31 -54.90
C LYS A 130 54.16 34.84 -54.71
N ARG A 131 53.50 34.20 -55.68
CA ARG A 131 53.14 32.78 -55.61
C ARG A 131 54.38 31.89 -55.52
N ASP A 132 54.20 30.67 -55.05
CA ASP A 132 55.22 29.63 -55.19
C ASP A 132 55.41 29.27 -56.67
N SER A 133 56.62 29.46 -57.19
CA SER A 133 56.97 29.18 -58.58
C SER A 133 56.79 27.71 -58.96
N ASN A 134 56.77 26.79 -57.99
CA ASN A 134 56.57 25.36 -58.24
C ASN A 134 55.10 24.96 -58.44
N GLN A 135 54.15 25.88 -58.19
CA GLN A 135 52.72 25.61 -58.37
C GLN A 135 52.25 26.00 -59.77
N THR A 136 51.87 25.00 -60.58
CA THR A 136 51.31 25.20 -61.92
C THR A 136 49.84 25.63 -61.89
N SER A 137 49.15 25.41 -60.78
CA SER A 137 47.82 25.92 -60.52
C SER A 137 47.62 26.18 -59.03
N PHE A 138 46.94 27.28 -58.69
CA PHE A 138 46.85 27.76 -57.32
C PHE A 138 45.52 28.44 -57.06
N ILE A 139 45.09 28.40 -55.80
CA ILE A 139 44.03 29.25 -55.25
C ILE A 139 44.64 30.01 -54.09
N LEU A 140 44.59 31.33 -54.14
CA LEU A 140 45.18 32.23 -53.15
C LEU A 140 44.15 33.30 -52.74
N PRO A 141 44.31 33.94 -51.57
CA PRO A 141 43.57 35.15 -51.24
C PRO A 141 43.76 36.21 -52.34
N GLY A 142 42.66 36.84 -52.76
CA GLY A 142 42.68 37.94 -53.72
C GLY A 142 43.17 39.25 -53.09
N PRO A 143 43.00 40.38 -53.80
CA PRO A 143 43.40 41.70 -53.31
C PRO A 143 42.86 42.00 -51.90
N PRO A 144 43.66 42.56 -50.98
CA PRO A 144 43.24 42.83 -49.61
C PRO A 144 41.98 43.69 -49.56
N GLY A 145 40.96 43.27 -48.79
CA GLY A 145 39.70 44.00 -48.66
C GLY A 145 38.71 43.81 -49.81
N SER A 146 39.05 43.04 -50.85
CA SER A 146 38.12 42.71 -51.95
C SER A 146 37.11 41.62 -51.58
N GLY A 147 37.44 40.77 -50.61
CA GLY A 147 36.66 39.57 -50.29
C GLY A 147 36.67 38.51 -51.40
N LEU A 148 37.55 38.64 -52.40
CA LEU A 148 37.66 37.71 -53.52
C LEU A 148 38.80 36.72 -53.31
N MET A 149 38.68 35.56 -53.95
CA MET A 149 39.73 34.55 -54.08
C MET A 149 40.28 34.56 -55.50
N LEU A 150 41.59 34.41 -55.61
CA LEU A 150 42.32 34.32 -56.87
C LEU A 150 42.55 32.85 -57.20
N THR A 151 42.03 32.39 -58.33
CA THR A 151 42.49 31.14 -58.94
C THR A 151 43.39 31.46 -60.12
N GLY A 152 44.48 30.70 -60.26
CA GLY A 152 45.43 30.92 -61.35
C GLY A 152 46.01 29.62 -61.85
N ALA A 153 46.41 29.64 -63.13
CA ALA A 153 47.12 28.55 -63.77
C ALA A 153 48.22 29.09 -64.67
N VAL A 154 49.37 28.42 -64.62
CA VAL A 154 50.55 28.74 -65.42
C VAL A 154 50.51 27.87 -66.68
N ASP A 155 50.77 28.48 -67.83
CA ASP A 155 50.96 27.76 -69.08
C ASP A 155 52.22 26.85 -69.01
N PRO A 156 52.28 25.69 -69.69
CA PRO A 156 53.42 24.78 -69.64
C PRO A 156 54.76 25.38 -70.10
N ASP A 157 54.73 26.40 -70.97
CA ASP A 157 55.95 27.09 -71.41
C ASP A 157 56.36 28.24 -70.46
N GLU A 158 55.67 28.38 -69.31
CA GLU A 158 55.91 29.39 -68.26
C GLU A 158 55.95 30.84 -68.78
N ASN A 159 55.19 31.14 -69.82
CA ASN A 159 55.14 32.48 -70.41
C ASN A 159 53.99 33.33 -69.87
N VAL A 160 52.85 32.69 -69.66
CA VAL A 160 51.59 33.35 -69.30
C VAL A 160 50.93 32.65 -68.12
N VAL A 161 50.26 33.45 -67.31
CA VAL A 161 49.47 33.05 -66.16
C VAL A 161 48.05 33.51 -66.45
N ALA A 162 47.14 32.57 -66.63
CA ALA A 162 45.72 32.89 -66.62
C ALA A 162 45.24 32.93 -65.18
N ALA A 163 44.42 33.92 -64.87
CA ALA A 163 43.88 34.13 -63.54
C ALA A 163 42.41 34.52 -63.63
N GLY A 164 41.65 34.13 -62.60
CA GLY A 164 40.26 34.53 -62.40
C GLY A 164 40.02 34.87 -60.95
N LEU A 165 39.19 35.88 -60.71
CA LEU A 165 38.83 36.34 -59.37
C LEU A 165 37.37 35.98 -59.11
N PHE A 166 37.11 35.20 -58.06
CA PHE A 166 35.77 34.74 -57.72
C PHE A 166 35.43 35.06 -56.27
N SER A 167 34.13 35.22 -55.98
CA SER A 167 33.68 35.41 -54.60
C SER A 167 33.46 34.05 -53.90
N PRO A 168 34.19 33.75 -52.81
CA PRO A 168 33.91 32.57 -52.00
C PRO A 168 32.51 32.63 -51.36
N GLU A 169 31.98 33.82 -51.11
CA GLU A 169 30.62 34.03 -50.59
C GLU A 169 29.56 33.60 -51.61
N GLU A 170 29.69 34.02 -52.87
CA GLU A 170 28.75 33.62 -53.95
C GLU A 170 28.88 32.15 -54.31
N LEU A 171 30.11 31.60 -54.28
CA LEU A 171 30.34 30.17 -54.40
C LEU A 171 29.57 29.39 -53.32
N ALA A 172 29.76 29.77 -52.06
CA ALA A 172 29.09 29.13 -50.94
C ALA A 172 27.57 29.24 -51.04
N LYS A 173 27.01 30.42 -51.37
CA LYS A 173 25.55 30.58 -51.59
C LYS A 173 25.03 29.62 -52.65
N ARG A 174 25.70 29.49 -53.79
CA ARG A 174 25.27 28.58 -54.88
C ARG A 174 25.35 27.11 -54.48
N SER A 175 26.42 26.70 -53.78
CA SER A 175 26.61 25.32 -53.34
C SER A 175 25.71 24.92 -52.17
N LEU A 176 25.40 25.85 -51.27
CA LEU A 176 24.65 25.58 -50.06
C LEU A 176 23.12 25.67 -50.26
N ALA A 177 22.65 26.44 -51.25
CA ALA A 177 21.21 26.66 -51.50
C ALA A 177 20.39 25.38 -51.71
N GLY A 178 21.02 24.29 -52.19
CA GLY A 178 20.37 22.99 -52.39
C GLY A 178 20.38 22.09 -51.15
N ALA A 179 21.35 22.27 -50.24
CA ALA A 179 21.56 21.43 -49.07
C ALA A 179 20.92 22.02 -47.80
N PHE A 180 20.96 23.34 -47.67
CA PHE A 180 20.43 24.08 -46.53
C PHE A 180 19.44 25.12 -47.06
N GLY A 181 18.21 25.10 -46.56
CA GLY A 181 17.20 26.10 -46.91
C GLY A 181 17.62 27.50 -46.44
N ASN A 182 16.86 28.52 -46.83
CA ASN A 182 17.13 29.91 -46.44
C ASN A 182 16.70 30.23 -44.99
N ASP A 183 16.89 29.28 -44.07
CA ASP A 183 16.50 29.42 -42.68
C ASP A 183 17.55 30.24 -41.93
N GLN A 184 17.16 31.41 -41.44
CA GLN A 184 18.06 32.36 -40.77
C GLN A 184 18.61 31.84 -39.43
N ARG A 185 18.17 30.67 -39.00
CA ARG A 185 18.43 30.10 -37.68
C ARG A 185 19.47 28.98 -37.70
N THR A 186 19.74 28.42 -38.88
CA THR A 186 20.87 27.51 -39.08
C THR A 186 22.14 28.36 -39.22
N GLY A 187 23.09 28.16 -38.32
CA GLY A 187 24.43 28.70 -38.44
C GLY A 187 25.22 27.94 -39.51
N ILE A 188 25.82 28.63 -40.47
CA ILE A 188 26.73 28.02 -41.45
C ILE A 188 28.01 28.85 -41.50
N LEU A 189 29.15 28.20 -41.24
CA LEU A 189 30.47 28.79 -41.39
C LEU A 189 31.29 28.02 -42.44
N LEU A 190 31.92 28.76 -43.36
CA LEU A 190 33.00 28.27 -44.21
C LEU A 190 34.27 29.04 -43.85
N THR A 191 35.33 28.33 -43.48
CA THR A 191 36.64 28.92 -43.11
C THR A 191 37.78 28.22 -43.84
N ASN A 192 38.91 28.91 -44.06
CA ASN A 192 40.16 28.28 -44.48
C ASN A 192 40.98 27.79 -43.27
N ALA A 193 42.15 27.19 -43.53
CA ALA A 193 43.08 26.70 -42.52
C ALA A 193 43.75 27.82 -41.70
N GLU A 194 43.77 29.04 -42.24
CA GLU A 194 44.31 30.24 -41.61
C GLU A 194 43.31 30.92 -40.66
N GLY A 195 42.04 30.51 -40.65
CA GLY A 195 40.98 31.06 -39.82
C GLY A 195 40.23 32.26 -40.44
N ASP A 196 40.41 32.50 -41.74
CA ASP A 196 39.64 33.51 -42.48
C ASP A 196 38.23 32.98 -42.80
N ILE A 197 37.24 33.80 -42.48
CA ILE A 197 35.83 33.53 -42.77
C ILE A 197 35.58 33.75 -44.26
N LEU A 198 35.28 32.67 -44.98
CA LEU A 198 34.97 32.67 -46.41
C LEU A 198 33.46 32.83 -46.67
N TYR A 199 32.63 32.31 -45.76
CA TYR A 199 31.19 32.47 -45.76
C TYR A 199 30.66 32.33 -44.33
N ASN A 200 29.71 33.19 -43.96
CA ASN A 200 29.02 33.11 -42.68
C ASN A 200 27.53 33.42 -42.88
N HIS A 201 26.67 32.56 -42.35
CA HIS A 201 25.23 32.72 -42.36
C HIS A 201 24.62 32.30 -41.02
N GLY A 202 23.58 33.00 -40.58
CA GLY A 202 22.89 32.69 -39.33
C GLY A 202 23.73 32.97 -38.08
N LEU A 203 23.55 32.15 -37.05
CA LEU A 203 24.14 32.32 -35.71
C LEU A 203 25.60 31.83 -35.57
N ALA A 204 26.25 31.40 -36.66
CA ALA A 204 27.50 30.62 -36.58
C ALA A 204 28.75 31.36 -36.08
N VAL A 205 28.72 32.67 -35.79
CA VAL A 205 29.93 33.37 -35.30
C VAL A 205 29.58 34.44 -34.26
N GLU A 206 29.57 34.05 -32.98
CA GLU A 206 29.82 34.97 -31.85
C GLU A 206 31.26 34.85 -31.31
N THR A 207 32.03 33.86 -31.75
CA THR A 207 33.41 33.65 -31.28
C THR A 207 34.40 34.58 -31.96
N ALA A 208 35.31 35.17 -31.17
CA ALA A 208 36.36 36.06 -31.67
C ALA A 208 37.43 35.36 -32.53
N ASN A 209 37.41 34.02 -32.57
CA ASN A 209 38.33 33.17 -33.32
C ASN A 209 37.57 32.00 -34.00
N PRO A 210 37.42 32.00 -35.33
CA PRO A 210 36.72 30.95 -36.07
C PRO A 210 37.32 29.55 -35.92
N ILE A 211 38.63 29.45 -35.65
CA ILE A 211 39.31 28.16 -35.44
C ILE A 211 38.88 27.50 -34.13
N GLU A 212 38.44 28.29 -33.14
CA GLU A 212 37.96 27.77 -31.84
C GLU A 212 36.50 27.29 -31.90
N GLN A 213 35.81 27.44 -33.03
CA GLN A 213 34.46 26.92 -33.19
C GLN A 213 34.47 25.38 -33.19
N SER A 214 33.51 24.80 -32.47
CA SER A 214 33.32 23.35 -32.38
C SER A 214 33.27 22.72 -33.77
N GLY A 215 34.08 21.68 -34.00
CA GLY A 215 34.13 20.95 -35.27
C GLY A 215 35.14 21.47 -36.30
N VAL A 216 35.65 22.70 -36.18
CA VAL A 216 36.61 23.25 -37.15
C VAL A 216 37.96 22.51 -37.10
N GLU A 217 38.51 22.31 -35.91
CA GLU A 217 39.79 21.59 -35.73
C GLU A 217 39.74 20.14 -36.25
N ALA A 218 38.64 19.44 -35.97
CA ALA A 218 38.40 18.08 -36.44
C ALA A 218 38.22 18.01 -37.97
N ALA A 219 37.55 19.01 -38.56
CA ALA A 219 37.46 19.10 -40.01
C ALA A 219 38.82 19.39 -40.66
N LEU A 220 39.64 20.28 -40.08
CA LEU A 220 40.98 20.59 -40.58
C LEU A 220 41.93 19.38 -40.55
N SER A 221 41.73 18.44 -39.62
CA SER A 221 42.47 17.16 -39.60
C SER A 221 42.00 16.16 -40.67
N GLY A 222 40.95 16.50 -41.42
CA GLY A 222 40.38 15.69 -42.49
C GLY A 222 39.17 14.85 -42.07
N GLU A 223 38.66 15.01 -40.85
CA GLU A 223 37.53 14.24 -40.35
C GLU A 223 36.18 14.90 -40.70
N SER A 224 35.13 14.10 -40.87
CA SER A 224 33.75 14.59 -40.94
C SER A 224 32.96 13.92 -39.85
N GLY A 225 32.01 14.64 -39.26
CA GLY A 225 31.22 14.08 -38.18
C GLY A 225 30.26 15.07 -37.56
N THR A 226 29.76 14.68 -36.39
CA THR A 226 28.84 15.48 -35.58
C THR A 226 29.34 15.61 -34.15
N MET A 227 29.05 16.75 -33.55
CA MET A 227 29.35 17.05 -32.15
C MET A 227 28.18 17.80 -31.53
N ASP A 228 27.94 17.54 -30.25
CA ASP A 228 26.99 18.28 -29.44
C ASP A 228 27.76 19.19 -28.49
N TYR A 229 27.30 20.43 -28.32
CA TYR A 229 27.79 21.29 -27.25
C TYR A 229 26.67 22.11 -26.62
N LYS A 230 26.96 22.74 -25.48
CA LYS A 230 26.01 23.59 -24.77
C LYS A 230 26.59 24.97 -24.56
N GLU A 231 25.86 25.99 -24.97
CA GLU A 231 26.23 27.40 -24.82
C GLU A 231 24.98 28.20 -24.42
N ASP A 232 25.14 29.09 -23.44
CA ASP A 232 24.05 29.93 -22.90
C ASP A 232 22.76 29.19 -22.48
N GLY A 233 22.89 27.91 -22.13
CA GLY A 233 21.79 27.06 -21.68
C GLY A 233 21.02 26.38 -22.81
N SER A 234 21.34 26.69 -24.08
CA SER A 234 20.85 25.99 -25.25
C SER A 234 21.83 24.89 -25.68
N GLU A 235 21.30 23.80 -26.21
CA GLU A 235 22.12 22.72 -26.78
C GLU A 235 22.17 22.89 -28.29
N TYR A 236 23.34 22.71 -28.88
CA TYR A 236 23.55 22.82 -30.32
C TYR A 236 24.07 21.50 -30.88
N VAL A 237 23.59 21.16 -32.08
CA VAL A 237 24.10 20.05 -32.88
C VAL A 237 24.94 20.65 -33.99
N VAL A 238 26.22 20.26 -34.04
CA VAL A 238 27.18 20.73 -35.02
C VAL A 238 27.55 19.59 -35.95
N ALA A 239 27.46 19.83 -37.25
CA ALA A 239 27.96 18.95 -38.29
C ALA A 239 29.12 19.65 -39.04
N TYR A 240 30.20 18.92 -39.29
CA TYR A 240 31.39 19.48 -39.94
C TYR A 240 31.96 18.55 -40.99
N ALA A 241 32.56 19.12 -42.04
CA ALA A 241 33.36 18.39 -43.02
C ALA A 241 34.42 19.29 -43.68
N PRO A 242 35.61 18.75 -44.03
CA PRO A 242 36.58 19.44 -44.86
C PRO A 242 36.10 19.51 -46.31
N VAL A 243 36.47 20.59 -47.00
CA VAL A 243 36.39 20.72 -48.45
C VAL A 243 37.58 19.99 -49.07
N PRO A 244 37.36 18.86 -49.77
CA PRO A 244 38.45 18.03 -50.25
C PRO A 244 39.42 18.81 -51.16
N GLY A 245 40.71 18.78 -50.81
CA GLY A 245 41.80 19.32 -51.64
C GLY A 245 42.10 20.81 -51.48
N PHE A 246 41.32 21.56 -50.69
CA PHE A 246 41.47 23.03 -50.60
C PHE A 246 41.77 23.56 -49.19
N GLY A 247 41.76 22.71 -48.16
CA GLY A 247 42.03 23.14 -46.78
C GLY A 247 40.95 24.06 -46.22
N TRP A 248 39.75 24.06 -46.81
CA TRP A 248 38.59 24.78 -46.28
C TRP A 248 37.73 23.83 -45.46
N VAL A 249 36.93 24.38 -44.55
CA VAL A 249 36.08 23.64 -43.64
C VAL A 249 34.69 24.24 -43.64
N LEU A 250 33.69 23.39 -43.81
CA LEU A 250 32.29 23.73 -43.67
C LEU A 250 31.78 23.22 -42.32
N VAL A 251 31.23 24.12 -41.51
CA VAL A 251 30.55 23.83 -40.25
C VAL A 251 29.13 24.31 -40.35
N VAL A 252 28.20 23.47 -39.92
CA VAL A 252 26.78 23.80 -39.79
C VAL A 252 26.35 23.54 -38.38
N GLU A 253 25.57 24.46 -37.84
CA GLU A 253 25.14 24.48 -36.47
C GLU A 253 23.63 24.73 -36.39
N GLU A 254 22.93 23.87 -35.65
CA GLU A 254 21.49 23.98 -35.41
C GLU A 254 21.18 23.89 -33.90
N PRO A 255 20.37 24.81 -33.34
CA PRO A 255 19.91 24.70 -31.96
C PRO A 255 18.95 23.51 -31.79
N TRP A 256 19.24 22.63 -30.84
CA TRP A 256 18.47 21.43 -30.53
C TRP A 256 17.00 21.72 -30.19
N GLU A 257 16.73 22.86 -29.56
CA GLU A 257 15.38 23.32 -29.23
C GLU A 257 14.50 23.53 -30.47
N GLU A 258 15.10 23.89 -31.59
CA GLU A 258 14.39 24.15 -32.85
C GLU A 258 14.20 22.88 -33.67
N VAL A 259 15.19 21.99 -33.66
CA VAL A 259 15.11 20.64 -34.23
C VAL A 259 13.96 19.84 -33.61
N MET A 260 13.71 20.02 -32.31
CA MET A 260 12.59 19.38 -31.59
C MET A 260 11.20 19.99 -31.89
N ASN A 261 11.14 21.14 -32.59
CA ASN A 261 9.95 22.00 -32.61
C ASN A 261 8.95 21.88 -33.77
N PRO A 262 8.90 20.86 -34.67
CA PRO A 262 7.73 20.71 -35.54
C PRO A 262 6.52 20.12 -34.81
N SER A 263 6.69 19.48 -33.63
CA SER A 263 5.57 18.95 -32.85
C SER A 263 5.87 18.81 -31.35
N SER A 264 6.01 19.93 -30.66
CA SER A 264 6.07 20.02 -29.18
C SER A 264 4.81 19.53 -28.45
N SER A 265 3.86 18.89 -29.14
CA SER A 265 2.71 18.23 -28.53
C SER A 265 3.11 16.96 -27.74
N ALA A 266 4.15 16.23 -28.16
CA ALA A 266 4.48 14.93 -27.54
C ALA A 266 4.96 15.07 -26.08
N SER A 267 5.79 16.08 -25.77
CA SER A 267 6.23 16.35 -24.39
C SER A 267 5.09 16.91 -23.52
N GLN A 268 4.17 17.69 -24.11
CA GLN A 268 2.99 18.22 -23.42
C GLN A 268 1.90 17.17 -23.17
N MET A 269 1.90 16.03 -23.87
CA MET A 269 0.93 14.95 -23.62
C MET A 269 1.33 14.02 -22.47
N MET A 270 2.56 14.12 -21.93
CA MET A 270 3.01 13.27 -20.81
C MET A 270 2.08 13.37 -19.57
N PRO A 271 1.64 14.57 -19.13
CA PRO A 271 0.67 14.69 -18.05
C PRO A 271 -0.70 14.13 -18.41
N LEU A 272 -1.10 14.18 -19.69
CA LEU A 272 -2.37 13.64 -20.19
C LEU A 272 -2.41 12.12 -20.14
N VAL A 273 -1.27 11.43 -20.24
CA VAL A 273 -1.18 9.97 -20.05
C VAL A 273 -1.14 9.59 -18.57
N LEU A 274 -0.49 10.40 -17.74
CA LEU A 274 -0.36 10.15 -16.29
C LEU A 274 -1.64 10.48 -15.50
N ALA A 275 -2.40 11.50 -15.91
CA ALA A 275 -3.58 11.96 -15.18
C ALA A 275 -4.67 10.87 -15.05
N PRO A 276 -5.07 10.12 -16.10
CA PRO A 276 -6.03 9.03 -15.96
C PRO A 276 -5.59 7.95 -14.99
N VAL A 277 -4.29 7.60 -15.01
CA VAL A 277 -3.71 6.59 -14.11
C VAL A 277 -3.78 7.06 -12.65
N LEU A 278 -3.46 8.33 -12.41
CA LEU A 278 -3.51 8.92 -11.08
C LEU A 278 -4.95 9.05 -10.57
N VAL A 279 -5.89 9.44 -11.43
CA VAL A 279 -7.32 9.47 -11.12
C VAL A 279 -7.83 8.07 -10.78
N LEU A 280 -7.52 7.06 -11.60
CA LEU A 280 -7.88 5.66 -11.33
C LEU A 280 -7.31 5.17 -9.99
N ALA A 281 -6.05 5.51 -9.70
CA ALA A 281 -5.42 5.18 -8.42
C ALA A 281 -6.17 5.81 -7.23
N VAL A 282 -6.52 7.11 -7.31
CA VAL A 282 -7.27 7.82 -6.27
C VAL A 282 -8.67 7.24 -6.10
N VAL A 283 -9.38 6.96 -7.21
CA VAL A 283 -10.71 6.35 -7.18
C VAL A 283 -10.66 4.96 -6.55
N ALA A 284 -9.69 4.12 -6.92
CA ALA A 284 -9.50 2.79 -6.31
C ALA A 284 -9.23 2.88 -4.80
N LEU A 285 -8.43 3.86 -4.38
CA LEU A 285 -8.13 4.12 -2.96
C LEU A 285 -9.39 4.55 -2.21
N TRP A 286 -10.17 5.46 -2.78
CA TRP A 286 -11.43 5.93 -2.22
C TRP A 286 -12.44 4.80 -2.09
N LEU A 287 -12.61 3.99 -3.15
CA LEU A 287 -13.48 2.80 -3.14
C LEU A 287 -13.02 1.78 -2.09
N GLY A 288 -11.72 1.52 -1.95
CA GLY A 288 -11.20 0.63 -0.92
C GLY A 288 -11.51 1.10 0.50
N ILE A 289 -11.43 2.41 0.75
CA ILE A 289 -11.78 2.99 2.06
C ILE A 289 -13.29 2.86 2.32
N GLU A 290 -14.14 3.23 1.36
CA GLU A 290 -15.59 3.22 1.50
C GLU A 290 -16.19 1.81 1.53
N GLN A 291 -15.69 0.89 0.71
CA GLN A 291 -16.28 -0.44 0.55
C GLN A 291 -15.67 -1.51 1.47
N VAL A 292 -14.47 -1.28 2.01
CA VAL A 292 -13.77 -2.28 2.84
C VAL A 292 -13.49 -1.77 4.25
N VAL A 293 -12.75 -0.66 4.39
CA VAL A 293 -12.26 -0.23 5.71
C VAL A 293 -13.36 0.34 6.61
N LYS A 294 -14.19 1.24 6.10
CA LYS A 294 -15.29 1.82 6.89
C LYS A 294 -16.29 0.76 7.37
N PRO A 295 -16.76 -0.16 6.52
CA PRO A 295 -17.65 -1.25 6.93
C PRO A 295 -17.02 -2.20 7.95
N LEU A 296 -15.74 -2.58 7.78
CA LEU A 296 -15.04 -3.43 8.76
C LEU A 296 -14.95 -2.77 10.14
N ARG A 297 -14.62 -1.48 10.21
CA ARG A 297 -14.59 -0.74 11.49
C ARG A 297 -15.97 -0.66 12.14
N LYS A 298 -17.03 -0.46 11.34
CA LYS A 298 -18.40 -0.51 11.85
C LYS A 298 -18.74 -1.90 12.41
N LEU A 299 -18.36 -2.96 11.71
CA LEU A 299 -18.57 -4.33 12.15
C LEU A 299 -17.85 -4.63 13.46
N GLU A 300 -16.59 -4.23 13.58
CA GLU A 300 -15.79 -4.34 14.81
C GLU A 300 -16.47 -3.64 15.99
N SER A 301 -16.84 -2.37 15.82
CA SER A 301 -17.52 -1.61 16.88
C SER A 301 -18.88 -2.22 17.30
N ARG A 302 -19.60 -2.84 16.36
CA ARG A 302 -20.88 -3.50 16.64
C ARG A 302 -20.70 -4.84 17.34
N ALA A 303 -19.65 -5.58 16.99
CA ALA A 303 -19.28 -6.81 17.68
C ALA A 303 -18.84 -6.52 19.13
N GLU A 304 -18.15 -5.41 19.37
CA GLU A 304 -17.82 -4.94 20.72
C GLU A 304 -19.06 -4.49 21.49
N ALA A 305 -19.95 -3.69 20.89
CA ALA A 305 -21.21 -3.32 21.54
C ALA A 305 -22.05 -4.55 21.92
N TYR A 306 -22.06 -5.58 21.06
CA TYR A 306 -22.71 -6.85 21.33
C TYR A 306 -22.09 -7.60 22.51
N SER A 307 -20.77 -7.64 22.65
CA SER A 307 -20.12 -8.28 23.80
C SER A 307 -20.41 -7.57 25.12
N TRP A 308 -20.73 -6.27 25.07
CA TRP A 308 -21.18 -5.46 26.20
C TRP A 308 -22.69 -5.53 26.47
N GLY A 309 -23.43 -6.40 25.77
CA GLY A 309 -24.85 -6.69 26.05
C GLY A 309 -25.87 -5.98 25.15
N ASP A 310 -25.43 -5.20 24.15
CA ASP A 310 -26.33 -4.67 23.12
C ASP A 310 -26.59 -5.73 22.04
N HIS A 311 -27.55 -6.60 22.29
CA HIS A 311 -27.87 -7.74 21.44
C HIS A 311 -28.39 -7.35 20.04
N ASN A 312 -28.80 -6.10 19.82
CA ASN A 312 -29.31 -5.62 18.53
C ASN A 312 -28.25 -4.89 17.69
N ALA A 313 -27.07 -4.62 18.26
CA ALA A 313 -26.00 -3.88 17.58
C ALA A 313 -25.61 -4.50 16.23
N LEU A 314 -25.63 -5.83 16.14
CA LEU A 314 -25.23 -6.60 14.96
C LEU A 314 -26.27 -6.63 13.84
N GLU A 315 -27.55 -6.32 14.10
CA GLU A 315 -28.62 -6.42 13.08
C GLU A 315 -28.58 -5.26 12.08
N THR A 316 -28.04 -4.12 12.50
CA THR A 316 -27.92 -2.96 11.61
C THR A 316 -26.89 -3.26 10.50
N PRO A 317 -27.17 -3.01 9.21
CA PRO A 317 -26.24 -3.33 8.14
C PRO A 317 -24.99 -2.45 8.18
N VAL A 318 -23.79 -3.04 8.05
CA VAL A 318 -22.50 -2.27 8.05
C VAL A 318 -22.13 -1.71 6.67
N GLY A 319 -22.79 -2.21 5.62
CA GLY A 319 -22.47 -1.90 4.23
C GLY A 319 -21.25 -2.69 3.73
N GLY A 320 -20.58 -2.16 2.70
CA GLY A 320 -19.37 -2.76 2.13
C GLY A 320 -19.63 -3.86 1.10
N ILE A 321 -18.55 -4.56 0.74
CA ILE A 321 -18.55 -5.67 -0.23
C ILE A 321 -19.37 -6.88 0.26
N GLN A 322 -19.65 -7.81 -0.66
CA GLN A 322 -20.49 -8.99 -0.37
C GLN A 322 -19.91 -9.85 0.76
N GLU A 323 -18.59 -10.00 0.80
CA GLU A 323 -17.84 -10.78 1.79
C GLU A 323 -18.07 -10.24 3.22
N ILE A 324 -18.04 -8.92 3.40
CA ILE A 324 -18.28 -8.27 4.70
C ILE A 324 -19.74 -8.48 5.13
N ARG A 325 -20.69 -8.36 4.20
CA ARG A 325 -22.11 -8.60 4.49
C ARG A 325 -22.38 -10.07 4.84
N SER A 326 -21.73 -11.00 4.15
CA SER A 326 -21.79 -12.44 4.48
C SER A 326 -21.19 -12.74 5.85
N LEU A 327 -20.06 -12.12 6.18
CA LEU A 327 -19.44 -12.26 7.50
C LEU A 327 -20.36 -11.73 8.60
N GLN A 328 -21.00 -10.56 8.39
CA GLN A 328 -22.00 -10.04 9.31
C GLN A 328 -23.16 -11.03 9.49
N ALA A 329 -23.70 -11.57 8.40
CA ALA A 329 -24.80 -12.54 8.46
C ALA A 329 -24.42 -13.82 9.23
N GLN A 330 -23.21 -14.35 9.03
CA GLN A 330 -22.70 -15.50 9.77
C GLN A 330 -22.53 -15.19 11.26
N LEU A 331 -22.04 -13.99 11.59
CA LEU A 331 -21.87 -13.57 12.98
C LEU A 331 -23.23 -13.43 13.69
N ILE A 332 -24.25 -12.90 13.01
CA ILE A 332 -25.63 -12.84 13.51
C ILE A 332 -26.18 -14.26 13.75
N ASP A 333 -26.07 -15.17 12.78
CA ASP A 333 -26.55 -16.56 12.92
C ASP A 333 -25.88 -17.29 14.08
N MET A 334 -24.55 -17.14 14.23
CA MET A 334 -23.82 -17.73 15.34
C MET A 334 -24.22 -17.15 16.70
N SER A 335 -24.39 -15.82 16.77
CA SER A 335 -24.90 -15.13 17.96
C SER A 335 -26.26 -15.66 18.39
N GLN A 336 -27.20 -15.79 17.44
CA GLN A 336 -28.55 -16.30 17.71
C GLN A 336 -28.52 -17.75 18.19
N LYS A 337 -27.69 -18.60 17.58
CA LYS A 337 -27.52 -20.01 18.00
C LYS A 337 -26.96 -20.13 19.41
N VAL A 338 -25.95 -19.34 19.76
CA VAL A 338 -25.37 -19.35 21.12
C VAL A 338 -26.42 -18.92 22.15
N HIS A 339 -27.16 -17.84 21.89
CA HIS A 339 -28.22 -17.39 22.81
C HIS A 339 -29.37 -18.39 22.93
N ALA A 340 -29.78 -19.02 21.83
CA ALA A 340 -30.80 -20.07 21.86
C ALA A 340 -30.32 -21.28 22.68
N ALA A 341 -29.08 -21.72 22.49
CA ALA A 341 -28.49 -22.82 23.25
C ALA A 341 -28.40 -22.51 24.76
N GLN A 342 -28.00 -21.29 25.13
CA GLN A 342 -27.97 -20.85 26.53
C GLN A 342 -29.37 -20.88 27.17
N ARG A 343 -30.40 -20.37 26.47
CA ARG A 343 -31.79 -20.42 26.96
C ARG A 343 -32.29 -21.85 27.12
N SER A 344 -32.00 -22.71 26.16
CA SER A 344 -32.38 -24.12 26.24
C SER A 344 -31.69 -24.84 27.41
N LEU A 345 -30.41 -24.57 27.65
CA LEU A 345 -29.69 -25.13 28.80
C LEU A 345 -30.31 -24.71 30.13
N HIS A 346 -30.66 -23.42 30.27
CA HIS A 346 -31.35 -22.94 31.47
C HIS A 346 -32.69 -23.65 31.68
N GLY A 347 -33.48 -23.80 30.61
CA GLY A 347 -34.74 -24.57 30.65
C GLY A 347 -34.55 -26.03 31.06
N TYR A 348 -33.55 -26.72 30.49
CA TYR A 348 -33.25 -28.11 30.84
C TYR A 348 -32.85 -28.28 32.31
N ILE A 349 -32.10 -27.34 32.87
CA ILE A 349 -31.68 -27.38 34.28
C ILE A 349 -32.88 -27.19 35.21
N GLY A 350 -33.80 -26.29 34.86
CA GLY A 350 -35.08 -26.15 35.56
C GLY A 350 -35.91 -27.44 35.56
N GLU A 351 -36.06 -28.09 34.40
CA GLU A 351 -36.80 -29.36 34.27
C GLU A 351 -36.15 -30.51 35.06
N ILE A 352 -34.82 -30.66 34.97
CA ILE A 352 -34.08 -31.68 35.74
C ILE A 352 -34.26 -31.44 37.25
N THR A 353 -34.17 -30.18 37.69
CA THR A 353 -34.33 -29.84 39.11
C THR A 353 -35.74 -30.18 39.62
N ALA A 354 -36.77 -29.87 38.83
CA ALA A 354 -38.15 -30.22 39.16
C ALA A 354 -38.36 -31.75 39.19
N ALA A 355 -37.84 -32.48 38.21
CA ALA A 355 -37.92 -33.94 38.16
C ALA A 355 -37.21 -34.61 39.34
N GLN A 356 -36.04 -34.09 39.74
CA GLN A 356 -35.32 -34.59 40.92
C GLN A 356 -36.12 -34.42 42.21
N GLU A 357 -36.86 -33.32 42.37
CA GLU A 357 -37.67 -33.10 43.57
C GLU A 357 -38.89 -34.03 43.63
N GLU A 358 -39.54 -34.28 42.49
CA GLU A 358 -40.64 -35.26 42.42
C GLU A 358 -40.15 -36.69 42.69
N GLU A 359 -38.98 -37.05 42.16
CA GLU A 359 -38.34 -38.35 42.43
C GLU A 359 -38.03 -38.52 43.92
N ARG A 360 -37.44 -37.50 44.55
CA ARG A 360 -37.20 -37.48 46.01
C ARG A 360 -38.51 -37.63 46.79
N ARG A 361 -39.59 -36.97 46.34
CA ARG A 361 -40.92 -37.08 46.94
C ARG A 361 -41.51 -38.47 46.81
N ARG A 362 -41.30 -39.16 45.67
CA ARG A 362 -41.76 -40.54 45.46
C ARG A 362 -40.98 -41.50 46.35
N LEU A 363 -39.64 -41.45 46.32
CA LEU A 363 -38.78 -42.32 47.12
C LEU A 363 -39.03 -42.19 48.63
N ALA A 364 -39.20 -40.96 49.12
CA ALA A 364 -39.50 -40.74 50.53
C ALA A 364 -40.84 -41.36 50.94
N ARG A 365 -41.85 -41.32 50.07
CA ARG A 365 -43.16 -41.97 50.33
C ARG A 365 -43.04 -43.48 50.35
N GLU A 366 -42.41 -44.08 49.35
CA GLU A 366 -42.21 -45.54 49.27
C GLU A 366 -41.43 -46.07 50.49
N LEU A 367 -40.34 -45.39 50.88
CA LEU A 367 -39.58 -45.78 52.08
C LEU A 367 -40.41 -45.62 53.36
N HIS A 368 -41.14 -44.52 53.51
CA HIS A 368 -41.94 -44.28 54.70
C HIS A 368 -43.11 -45.27 54.87
N ASP A 369 -43.85 -45.51 53.79
CA ASP A 369 -45.09 -46.27 53.86
C ASP A 369 -44.83 -47.77 53.83
N ASP A 370 -43.91 -48.27 53.01
CA ASP A 370 -43.69 -49.72 52.91
C ASP A 370 -42.60 -50.23 53.86
N THR A 371 -41.42 -49.59 53.87
CA THR A 371 -40.26 -50.15 54.59
C THR A 371 -40.28 -49.84 56.09
N ILE A 372 -40.58 -48.60 56.49
CA ILE A 372 -40.64 -48.23 57.92
C ILE A 372 -41.80 -48.96 58.61
N GLN A 373 -42.98 -49.04 57.98
CA GLN A 373 -44.12 -49.75 58.57
C GLN A 373 -43.84 -51.26 58.74
N SER A 374 -43.19 -51.89 57.75
CA SER A 374 -42.80 -53.30 57.84
C SER A 374 -41.83 -53.57 58.99
N LEU A 375 -40.88 -52.66 59.23
CA LEU A 375 -39.94 -52.78 60.36
C LEU A 375 -40.61 -52.50 61.70
N ILE A 376 -41.57 -51.57 61.77
CA ILE A 376 -42.37 -51.35 62.99
C ILE A 376 -43.17 -52.62 63.34
N ALA A 377 -43.79 -53.26 62.34
CA ALA A 377 -44.49 -54.52 62.54
C ALA A 377 -43.55 -55.66 62.97
N LEU A 378 -42.33 -55.72 62.41
CA LEU A 378 -41.29 -56.65 62.84
C LEU A 378 -40.90 -56.41 64.31
N LYS A 379 -40.63 -55.16 64.69
CA LYS A 379 -40.32 -54.77 66.08
C LYS A 379 -41.42 -55.20 67.05
N GLN A 380 -42.68 -54.93 66.73
CA GLN A 380 -43.82 -55.33 67.55
C GLN A 380 -43.92 -56.85 67.72
N ARG A 381 -43.63 -57.63 66.67
CA ARG A 381 -43.58 -59.10 66.75
C ARG A 381 -42.44 -59.59 67.63
N VAL A 382 -41.25 -59.00 67.52
CA VAL A 382 -40.10 -59.32 68.39
C VAL A 382 -40.45 -59.03 69.86
N GLN A 383 -41.04 -57.86 70.15
CA GLN A 383 -41.48 -57.50 71.50
C GLN A 383 -42.55 -58.45 72.05
N MET A 384 -43.52 -58.88 71.23
CA MET A 384 -44.52 -59.87 71.66
C MET A 384 -43.90 -61.24 72.00
N VAL A 385 -42.90 -61.70 71.24
CA VAL A 385 -42.20 -62.96 71.52
C VAL A 385 -41.39 -62.86 72.82
N MET A 386 -40.73 -61.71 73.07
CA MET A 386 -40.04 -61.46 74.35
C MET A 386 -40.99 -61.51 75.55
N LEU A 387 -42.21 -60.97 75.42
CA LEU A 387 -43.21 -60.96 76.48
C LEU A 387 -43.79 -62.36 76.79
N MET A 388 -43.66 -63.33 75.87
CA MET A 388 -44.22 -64.69 75.99
C MET A 388 -43.18 -65.78 76.35
N GLY A 389 -41.88 -65.50 76.25
CA GLY A 389 -40.81 -66.50 76.44
C GLY A 389 -40.06 -66.41 77.77
N ASN A 390 -39.76 -67.55 78.40
CA ASN A 390 -39.02 -67.68 79.68
C ASN A 390 -37.64 -68.38 79.52
N GLY A 391 -37.01 -68.32 78.33
CA GLY A 391 -35.80 -69.10 77.98
C GLY A 391 -34.54 -68.28 77.66
N ALA A 392 -33.42 -68.98 77.44
CA ALA A 392 -32.08 -68.43 77.13
C ALA A 392 -31.94 -67.71 75.77
N GLU A 393 -33.05 -67.49 75.05
CA GLU A 393 -33.12 -66.81 73.75
C GLU A 393 -33.36 -65.30 73.88
N GLY A 394 -33.53 -64.79 75.10
CA GLY A 394 -33.80 -63.38 75.39
C GLY A 394 -32.74 -62.41 74.86
N ASP A 395 -31.46 -62.76 74.98
CA ASP A 395 -30.35 -61.90 74.52
C ASP A 395 -30.36 -61.73 72.99
N MET A 396 -30.64 -62.79 72.23
CA MET A 396 -30.71 -62.75 70.75
C MET A 396 -31.94 -61.97 70.26
N LEU A 397 -33.07 -62.09 70.95
CA LEU A 397 -34.26 -61.29 70.67
C LEU A 397 -34.00 -59.81 70.98
N GLN A 398 -33.30 -59.50 72.08
CA GLN A 398 -32.94 -58.14 72.46
C GLN A 398 -32.01 -57.49 71.44
N GLU A 399 -31.04 -58.25 70.92
CA GLU A 399 -30.17 -57.82 69.84
C GLU A 399 -30.97 -57.54 68.53
N LEU A 400 -31.93 -58.39 68.19
CA LEU A 400 -32.81 -58.19 67.02
C LEU A 400 -33.74 -56.98 67.18
N GLU A 401 -34.26 -56.71 68.37
CA GLU A 401 -35.04 -55.50 68.66
C GLU A 401 -34.18 -54.26 68.48
N GLN A 402 -32.97 -54.25 69.05
CA GLN A 402 -32.02 -53.14 68.93
C GLN A 402 -31.60 -52.90 67.47
N MET A 403 -31.30 -53.95 66.71
CA MET A 403 -30.99 -53.84 65.28
C MET A 403 -32.19 -53.29 64.48
N THR A 404 -33.41 -53.72 64.79
CA THR A 404 -34.62 -53.23 64.12
C THR A 404 -34.85 -51.76 64.45
N GLU A 405 -34.67 -51.35 65.71
CA GLU A 405 -34.78 -49.95 66.13
C GLU A 405 -33.74 -49.08 65.44
N GLN A 406 -32.49 -49.51 65.44
CA GLN A 406 -31.41 -48.79 64.76
C GLN A 406 -31.67 -48.65 63.25
N THR A 407 -32.25 -49.68 62.63
CA THR A 407 -32.61 -49.66 61.21
C THR A 407 -33.77 -48.71 60.94
N ILE A 408 -34.79 -48.68 61.82
CA ILE A 408 -35.90 -47.72 61.75
C ILE A 408 -35.37 -46.29 61.89
N GLU A 409 -34.48 -46.03 62.85
CA GLU A 409 -33.88 -44.71 63.03
C GLU A 409 -33.04 -44.28 61.83
N ASN A 410 -32.26 -45.19 61.26
CA ASN A 410 -31.47 -44.93 60.06
C ASN A 410 -32.35 -44.65 58.84
N LEU A 411 -33.41 -45.43 58.62
CA LEU A 411 -34.36 -45.19 57.53
C LEU A 411 -35.15 -43.89 57.71
N ARG A 412 -35.56 -43.56 58.95
CA ARG A 412 -36.17 -42.26 59.25
C ARG A 412 -35.22 -41.11 58.92
N ARG A 413 -33.91 -41.25 59.24
CA ARG A 413 -32.89 -40.27 58.89
C ARG A 413 -32.75 -40.09 57.37
N VAL A 414 -32.67 -41.19 56.61
CA VAL A 414 -32.58 -41.15 55.13
C VAL A 414 -33.84 -40.54 54.52
N THR A 415 -35.01 -40.93 55.01
CA THR A 415 -36.30 -40.42 54.53
C THR A 415 -36.44 -38.92 54.78
N ARG A 416 -35.99 -38.42 55.95
CA ARG A 416 -35.95 -36.97 56.26
C ARG A 416 -35.03 -36.18 55.34
N ALA A 417 -33.87 -36.74 54.99
CA ALA A 417 -32.94 -36.12 54.06
C ALA A 417 -33.56 -36.02 52.64
N LEU A 418 -34.32 -37.03 52.23
CA LEU A 418 -35.06 -37.06 50.96
C LEU A 418 -36.27 -36.12 50.96
N ARG A 419 -37.03 -36.07 52.06
CA ARG A 419 -38.20 -35.17 52.23
C ARG A 419 -38.30 -34.74 53.70
N PRO A 420 -38.26 -33.43 54.00
CA PRO A 420 -38.49 -32.95 55.36
C PRO A 420 -39.98 -33.11 55.71
N ILE A 421 -40.38 -34.28 56.24
CA ILE A 421 -41.78 -34.58 56.63
C ILE A 421 -42.32 -33.50 57.59
N TYR A 422 -41.46 -32.99 58.47
CA TYR A 422 -41.77 -31.92 59.41
C TYR A 422 -42.14 -30.59 58.77
N LEU A 423 -41.76 -30.35 57.52
CA LEU A 423 -42.13 -29.10 56.84
C LEU A 423 -43.64 -29.03 56.60
N GLU A 424 -44.27 -30.17 56.27
CA GLU A 424 -45.70 -30.24 55.99
C GLU A 424 -46.51 -30.10 57.29
N ASP A 425 -46.10 -30.80 58.37
CA ASP A 425 -46.84 -30.84 59.64
C ASP A 425 -46.48 -29.70 60.61
N LEU A 426 -45.21 -29.29 60.68
CA LEU A 426 -44.66 -28.37 61.69
C LEU A 426 -44.18 -27.01 61.13
N GLY A 427 -44.16 -26.85 59.81
CA GLY A 427 -43.83 -25.59 59.14
C GLY A 427 -42.32 -25.31 58.97
N LEU A 428 -42.03 -24.22 58.24
CA LEU A 428 -40.67 -23.86 57.81
C LEU A 428 -39.72 -23.56 58.97
N VAL A 429 -40.18 -22.84 60.00
CA VAL A 429 -39.34 -22.44 61.14
C VAL A 429 -38.81 -23.68 61.86
N THR A 430 -39.71 -24.60 62.23
CA THR A 430 -39.35 -25.85 62.89
C THR A 430 -38.41 -26.70 62.05
N ALA A 431 -38.66 -26.77 60.73
CA ALA A 431 -37.80 -27.52 59.82
C ALA A 431 -36.37 -26.95 59.73
N LEU A 432 -36.21 -25.62 59.71
CA LEU A 432 -34.90 -24.97 59.71
C LEU A 432 -34.15 -25.13 61.03
N GLU A 433 -34.85 -25.03 62.16
CA GLU A 433 -34.27 -25.31 63.49
C GLU A 433 -33.76 -26.74 63.59
N MET A 434 -34.54 -27.69 63.08
CA MET A 434 -34.13 -29.09 63.02
C MET A 434 -32.93 -29.32 62.10
N LEU A 435 -32.93 -28.71 60.92
CA LEU A 435 -31.78 -28.75 60.00
C LEU A 435 -30.51 -28.25 60.70
N ALA A 436 -30.63 -27.20 61.53
CA ALA A 436 -29.52 -26.68 62.29
C ALA A 436 -28.96 -27.69 63.31
N GLN A 437 -29.84 -28.24 64.15
CA GLN A 437 -29.47 -29.24 65.16
C GLN A 437 -28.90 -30.52 64.56
N GLU A 438 -29.45 -31.01 63.44
CA GLU A 438 -28.96 -32.22 62.78
C GLU A 438 -27.58 -32.01 62.14
N SER A 439 -27.34 -30.82 61.57
CA SER A 439 -26.05 -30.48 60.98
C SER A 439 -24.94 -30.33 62.03
N GLU A 440 -25.28 -29.83 63.21
CA GLU A 440 -24.35 -29.73 64.35
C GLU A 440 -23.97 -31.11 64.91
N ARG A 441 -24.92 -32.05 65.01
CA ARG A 441 -24.66 -33.44 65.49
C ARG A 441 -23.71 -34.24 64.58
N GLY A 442 -23.52 -33.80 63.33
CA GLY A 442 -22.76 -34.51 62.30
C GLY A 442 -21.31 -34.07 62.11
N GLY A 443 -20.82 -33.03 62.80
CA GLY A 443 -19.49 -32.47 62.53
C GLY A 443 -18.95 -31.47 63.55
N SER A 444 -17.90 -30.73 63.18
CA SER A 444 -17.20 -29.74 64.01
C SER A 444 -17.70 -28.29 63.81
N LEU A 445 -18.83 -28.11 63.13
CA LEU A 445 -19.41 -26.81 62.79
C LEU A 445 -20.49 -26.45 63.82
N SER A 446 -20.33 -25.34 64.53
CA SER A 446 -21.40 -24.81 65.39
C SER A 446 -22.38 -24.02 64.52
N LEU A 447 -23.66 -24.37 64.59
CA LEU A 447 -24.67 -23.82 63.69
C LEU A 447 -25.89 -23.31 64.48
N GLU A 448 -26.06 -21.99 64.52
CA GLU A 448 -27.11 -21.32 65.28
C GLU A 448 -28.34 -21.04 64.41
N PHE A 449 -29.54 -21.29 64.94
CA PHE A 449 -30.80 -20.89 64.32
C PHE A 449 -31.40 -19.68 65.04
N GLN A 450 -31.78 -18.64 64.29
CA GLN A 450 -32.48 -17.48 64.84
C GLN A 450 -33.74 -17.15 64.05
N ARG A 451 -34.85 -16.99 64.77
CA ARG A 451 -36.11 -16.46 64.25
C ARG A 451 -36.35 -15.04 64.74
N THR A 452 -36.78 -14.15 63.86
CA THR A 452 -37.30 -12.83 64.23
C THR A 452 -38.63 -12.55 63.54
N GLY A 453 -39.51 -11.80 64.20
CA GLY A 453 -40.88 -11.54 63.74
C GLY A 453 -41.87 -12.64 64.12
N GLU A 454 -43.13 -12.44 63.73
CA GLU A 454 -44.21 -13.39 63.95
C GLU A 454 -44.30 -14.36 62.77
N GLU A 455 -44.29 -15.66 63.07
CA GLU A 455 -44.32 -16.71 62.05
C GLU A 455 -45.67 -16.74 61.34
N ARG A 456 -45.64 -16.83 60.01
CA ARG A 456 -46.82 -17.05 59.16
C ARG A 456 -46.58 -18.24 58.24
N ARG A 457 -47.62 -19.02 57.96
CA ARG A 457 -47.56 -20.09 56.96
C ARG A 457 -47.42 -19.49 55.56
N LEU A 458 -46.52 -20.07 54.78
CA LEU A 458 -46.30 -19.72 53.38
C LEU A 458 -46.89 -20.82 52.49
N PRO A 459 -47.10 -20.56 51.18
CA PRO A 459 -47.46 -21.62 50.25
C PRO A 459 -46.45 -22.77 50.31
N ALA A 460 -46.92 -24.01 50.28
CA ALA A 460 -46.05 -25.19 50.48
C ALA A 460 -44.84 -25.24 49.53
N LEU A 461 -44.99 -24.75 48.29
CA LEU A 461 -43.89 -24.61 47.34
C LEU A 461 -42.80 -23.63 47.82
N VAL A 462 -43.21 -22.51 48.43
CA VAL A 462 -42.30 -21.49 48.98
C VAL A 462 -41.56 -22.04 50.20
N GLU A 463 -42.27 -22.69 51.12
CA GLU A 463 -41.67 -23.32 52.30
C GLU A 463 -40.63 -24.38 51.88
N LEU A 464 -40.97 -25.22 50.89
CA LEU A 464 -40.06 -26.25 50.40
C LEU A 464 -38.83 -25.66 49.70
N SER A 465 -39.01 -24.67 48.83
CA SER A 465 -37.89 -24.04 48.14
C SER A 465 -36.95 -23.32 49.10
N LEU A 466 -37.48 -22.58 50.08
CA LEU A 466 -36.66 -21.95 51.13
C LEU A 466 -35.90 -22.98 51.97
N TYR A 467 -36.56 -24.08 52.37
CA TYR A 467 -35.89 -25.15 53.10
C TYR A 467 -34.77 -25.79 52.28
N ARG A 468 -35.00 -26.08 50.98
CA ARG A 468 -33.96 -26.63 50.09
C ARG A 468 -32.81 -25.67 49.87
N ILE A 469 -33.08 -24.37 49.77
CA ILE A 469 -32.05 -23.34 49.68
C ILE A 469 -31.21 -23.34 50.97
N ALA A 470 -31.83 -23.35 52.15
CA ALA A 470 -31.12 -23.44 53.41
C ALA A 470 -30.30 -24.74 53.51
N GLN A 471 -30.88 -25.88 53.14
CA GLN A 471 -30.22 -27.19 53.16
C GLN A 471 -28.98 -27.22 52.27
N GLU A 472 -29.09 -26.72 51.04
CA GLU A 472 -27.96 -26.65 50.10
C GLU A 472 -26.90 -25.66 50.60
N ALA A 473 -27.32 -24.49 51.12
CA ALA A 473 -26.41 -23.52 51.70
C ALA A 473 -25.62 -24.11 52.89
N VAL A 474 -26.28 -24.77 53.83
CA VAL A 474 -25.64 -25.45 54.97
C VAL A 474 -24.72 -26.58 54.50
N SER A 475 -25.15 -27.38 53.52
CA SER A 475 -24.29 -28.41 52.91
C SER A 475 -23.02 -27.80 52.29
N ASN A 476 -23.14 -26.67 51.59
CA ASN A 476 -22.01 -25.95 51.02
C ASN A 476 -21.07 -25.43 52.11
N VAL A 477 -21.62 -24.91 53.21
CA VAL A 477 -20.83 -24.52 54.39
C VAL A 477 -20.06 -25.73 54.92
N SER A 478 -20.75 -26.85 55.22
CA SER A 478 -20.11 -28.03 55.80
C SER A 478 -19.05 -28.67 54.90
N ARG A 479 -19.23 -28.64 53.57
CA ARG A 479 -18.33 -29.32 52.61
C ARG A 479 -17.20 -28.44 52.08
N HIS A 480 -17.43 -27.13 51.96
CA HIS A 480 -16.54 -26.26 51.18
C HIS A 480 -15.95 -25.10 51.98
N SER A 481 -16.63 -24.60 53.03
CA SER A 481 -16.23 -23.35 53.68
C SER A 481 -15.07 -23.46 54.66
N HIS A 482 -14.84 -24.64 55.26
CA HIS A 482 -14.00 -24.80 56.47
C HIS A 482 -14.38 -23.84 57.62
N ALA A 483 -15.65 -23.40 57.66
CA ALA A 483 -16.17 -22.55 58.73
C ALA A 483 -16.16 -23.29 60.07
N THR A 484 -15.99 -22.51 61.15
CA THR A 484 -16.16 -22.99 62.53
C THR A 484 -17.53 -22.62 63.08
N GLN A 485 -18.15 -21.57 62.53
CA GLN A 485 -19.46 -21.07 62.92
C GLN A 485 -20.28 -20.71 61.68
N ALA A 486 -21.56 -21.04 61.73
CA ALA A 486 -22.54 -20.58 60.78
C ALA A 486 -23.88 -20.29 61.45
N LYS A 487 -24.73 -19.53 60.78
CA LYS A 487 -26.02 -19.08 61.29
C LYS A 487 -27.08 -19.19 60.21
N ILE A 488 -28.24 -19.72 60.58
CA ILE A 488 -29.47 -19.66 59.79
C ILE A 488 -30.41 -18.66 60.46
N GLY A 489 -30.77 -17.61 59.74
CA GLY A 489 -31.73 -16.60 60.17
C GLY A 489 -33.00 -16.65 59.32
N ILE A 490 -34.17 -16.59 59.95
CA ILE A 490 -35.43 -16.32 59.24
C ILE A 490 -36.12 -15.10 59.87
N HIS A 491 -36.46 -14.14 59.02
CA HIS A 491 -37.01 -12.85 59.41
C HIS A 491 -38.37 -12.65 58.75
N PHE A 492 -39.40 -12.48 59.56
CA PHE A 492 -40.76 -12.19 59.10
C PHE A 492 -41.07 -10.71 59.29
N THR A 493 -41.38 -10.03 58.19
CA THR A 493 -41.92 -8.66 58.20
C THR A 493 -43.34 -8.64 57.61
N PRO A 494 -44.09 -7.53 57.72
CA PRO A 494 -45.43 -7.43 57.12
C PRO A 494 -45.42 -7.61 55.60
N GLU A 495 -44.34 -7.24 54.92
CA GLU A 495 -44.25 -7.19 53.45
C GLU A 495 -43.34 -8.27 52.85
N THR A 496 -42.39 -8.78 53.63
CA THR A 496 -41.36 -9.72 53.14
C THR A 496 -41.01 -10.80 54.16
N VAL A 497 -40.59 -11.96 53.64
CA VAL A 497 -39.91 -13.01 54.41
C VAL A 497 -38.49 -13.15 53.88
N THR A 498 -37.52 -13.07 54.79
CA THR A 498 -36.10 -13.15 54.44
C THR A 498 -35.44 -14.33 55.13
N LEU A 499 -34.92 -15.27 54.34
CA LEU A 499 -34.03 -16.34 54.77
C LEU A 499 -32.59 -15.89 54.59
N GLU A 500 -31.77 -16.09 55.62
CA GLU A 500 -30.37 -15.73 55.63
C GLU A 500 -29.52 -16.91 56.12
N VAL A 501 -28.42 -17.20 55.43
CA VAL A 501 -27.40 -18.15 55.88
C VAL A 501 -26.04 -17.48 55.82
N VAL A 502 -25.34 -17.42 56.94
CA VAL A 502 -24.01 -16.78 57.07
C VAL A 502 -23.00 -17.76 57.64
N ASP A 503 -21.80 -17.82 57.07
CA ASP A 503 -20.67 -18.57 57.61
C ASP A 503 -19.41 -17.71 57.75
N ASN A 504 -18.48 -18.15 58.60
CA ASN A 504 -17.19 -17.51 58.83
C ASN A 504 -16.00 -18.21 58.13
N GLY A 505 -16.27 -18.96 57.07
CA GLY A 505 -15.28 -19.76 56.37
C GLY A 505 -14.43 -18.96 55.36
N LYS A 506 -13.82 -19.69 54.42
CA LYS A 506 -12.85 -19.13 53.46
C LYS A 506 -13.45 -18.28 52.33
N GLY A 507 -14.78 -18.23 52.19
CA GLY A 507 -15.46 -17.53 51.10
C GLY A 507 -15.00 -17.92 49.69
N PHE A 508 -15.49 -17.21 48.67
CA PHE A 508 -15.13 -17.39 47.26
C PHE A 508 -15.42 -16.12 46.44
N VAL A 509 -14.97 -16.09 45.19
CA VAL A 509 -15.31 -15.02 44.25
C VAL A 509 -16.64 -15.34 43.61
N VAL A 510 -17.66 -14.51 43.87
CA VAL A 510 -19.01 -14.70 43.31
C VAL A 510 -19.00 -14.39 41.80
N PRO A 511 -19.44 -15.33 40.94
CA PRO A 511 -19.61 -15.08 39.51
C PRO A 511 -20.58 -13.92 39.24
N ARG A 512 -20.34 -13.13 38.19
CA ARG A 512 -21.04 -11.86 37.96
C ARG A 512 -22.43 -12.03 37.35
N ALA A 513 -22.69 -13.17 36.74
CA ALA A 513 -23.97 -13.48 36.12
C ALA A 513 -24.37 -14.95 36.31
N PRO A 514 -25.67 -15.27 36.38
CA PRO A 514 -26.14 -16.65 36.49
C PRO A 514 -25.66 -17.59 35.37
N SER A 515 -25.42 -17.02 34.18
CA SER A 515 -24.87 -17.73 33.02
C SER A 515 -23.42 -18.22 33.20
N GLU A 516 -22.70 -17.70 34.20
CA GLU A 516 -21.32 -18.09 34.52
C GLU A 516 -21.26 -19.23 35.56
N PHE A 517 -22.38 -19.61 36.19
CA PHE A 517 -22.40 -20.68 37.20
C PHE A 517 -22.15 -22.07 36.61
N ALA A 518 -22.60 -22.35 35.38
CA ALA A 518 -22.47 -23.66 34.74
C ALA A 518 -21.05 -23.97 34.20
N PRO A 519 -20.35 -23.05 33.50
CA PRO A 519 -19.00 -23.30 32.99
C PRO A 519 -17.94 -23.57 34.07
N GLU A 520 -18.12 -23.01 35.27
CA GLU A 520 -17.17 -23.15 36.38
C GLU A 520 -17.49 -24.31 37.34
N GLY A 521 -18.48 -25.15 37.01
CA GLY A 521 -18.84 -26.31 37.83
C GLY A 521 -19.60 -25.98 39.12
N HIS A 522 -20.12 -24.75 39.27
CA HIS A 522 -20.89 -24.30 40.43
C HIS A 522 -22.37 -24.71 40.35
N PHE A 523 -22.65 -25.99 40.06
CA PHE A 523 -24.01 -26.52 39.92
C PHE A 523 -24.88 -26.30 41.17
N GLY A 524 -24.28 -26.28 42.36
CA GLY A 524 -24.98 -25.98 43.62
C GLY A 524 -25.53 -24.55 43.66
N LEU A 525 -24.76 -23.55 43.21
CA LEU A 525 -25.18 -22.15 43.17
C LEU A 525 -26.26 -21.92 42.10
N LEU A 526 -26.11 -22.57 40.95
CA LEU A 526 -27.14 -22.53 39.91
C LEU A 526 -28.47 -23.12 40.42
N GLY A 527 -28.42 -24.25 41.15
CA GLY A 527 -29.60 -24.83 41.76
C GLY A 527 -30.26 -23.94 42.82
N LEU A 528 -29.48 -23.12 43.55
CA LEU A 528 -30.02 -22.10 44.46
C LEU A 528 -30.75 -21.00 43.69
N TYR A 529 -30.18 -20.55 42.57
CA TYR A 529 -30.77 -19.53 41.70
C TYR A 529 -32.08 -20.00 41.09
N GLU A 530 -32.11 -21.19 40.47
CA GLU A 530 -33.32 -21.78 39.90
C GLU A 530 -34.45 -21.91 40.94
N ARG A 531 -34.12 -22.37 42.16
CA ARG A 531 -35.11 -22.50 43.24
C ARG A 531 -35.65 -21.16 43.74
N ALA A 532 -34.81 -20.12 43.76
CA ALA A 532 -35.25 -18.77 44.07
C ALA A 532 -36.14 -18.21 42.94
N ASP A 533 -35.77 -18.42 41.67
CA ASP A 533 -36.54 -17.98 40.50
C ASP A 533 -37.92 -18.67 40.42
N LEU A 534 -37.98 -19.98 40.72
CA LEU A 534 -39.22 -20.77 40.79
C LEU A 534 -40.28 -20.16 41.71
N ILE A 535 -39.85 -19.51 42.80
CA ILE A 535 -40.73 -18.85 43.77
C ILE A 535 -40.73 -17.33 43.62
N ARG A 536 -40.09 -16.80 42.56
CA ARG A 536 -39.90 -15.36 42.30
C ARG A 536 -39.26 -14.61 43.47
N ALA A 537 -38.34 -15.27 44.18
CA ALA A 537 -37.55 -14.68 45.24
C ALA A 537 -36.34 -13.93 44.69
N ARG A 538 -35.91 -12.91 45.41
CA ARG A 538 -34.62 -12.26 45.18
C ARG A 538 -33.55 -13.02 45.95
N LEU A 539 -32.60 -13.61 45.24
CA LEU A 539 -31.39 -14.22 45.82
C LEU A 539 -30.21 -13.24 45.73
N ASP A 540 -29.55 -13.00 46.86
CA ASP A 540 -28.30 -12.25 46.96
C ASP A 540 -27.22 -13.11 47.63
N ILE A 541 -26.07 -13.22 47.00
CA ILE A 541 -24.92 -13.98 47.51
C ILE A 541 -23.73 -13.04 47.61
N GLN A 542 -23.28 -12.82 48.84
CA GLN A 542 -22.12 -12.01 49.15
C GLN A 542 -21.02 -12.93 49.68
N SER A 543 -19.93 -13.07 48.94
CA SER A 543 -18.76 -13.83 49.36
C SER A 543 -17.49 -13.09 48.95
N GLN A 544 -16.47 -13.15 49.80
CA GLN A 544 -15.12 -12.71 49.47
C GLN A 544 -14.14 -13.73 50.03
N PRO A 545 -13.02 -13.99 49.32
CA PRO A 545 -11.95 -14.82 49.87
C PRO A 545 -11.55 -14.37 51.29
N ASP A 546 -11.47 -15.34 52.19
CA ASP A 546 -11.14 -15.24 53.63
C ASP A 546 -12.12 -14.42 54.49
N LYS A 547 -13.35 -14.15 54.01
CA LYS A 547 -14.37 -13.39 54.76
C LYS A 547 -15.70 -14.11 54.93
N GLY A 548 -15.77 -15.40 54.63
CA GLY A 548 -17.00 -16.19 54.70
C GLY A 548 -17.98 -15.89 53.58
N THR A 549 -19.19 -16.45 53.70
CA THR A 549 -20.28 -16.24 52.75
C THR A 549 -21.56 -15.85 53.48
N ARG A 550 -22.31 -14.93 52.88
CA ARG A 550 -23.67 -14.57 53.25
C ARG A 550 -24.58 -14.84 52.05
N LEU A 551 -25.56 -15.72 52.25
CA LEU A 551 -26.64 -15.97 51.31
C LEU A 551 -27.93 -15.40 51.88
N MET A 552 -28.65 -14.62 51.08
CA MET A 552 -29.91 -14.00 51.46
C MET A 552 -30.96 -14.26 50.38
N VAL A 553 -32.13 -14.74 50.79
CA VAL A 553 -33.29 -14.94 49.92
C VAL A 553 -34.44 -14.14 50.48
N GLU A 554 -34.98 -13.23 49.68
CA GLU A 554 -36.09 -12.35 50.06
C GLU A 554 -37.31 -12.62 49.19
N ILE A 555 -38.47 -12.78 49.83
CA ILE A 555 -39.74 -13.10 49.18
C ILE A 555 -40.80 -12.09 49.62
N PRO A 556 -41.49 -11.41 48.69
CA PRO A 556 -42.66 -10.59 49.02
C PRO A 556 -43.86 -11.48 49.40
N VAL A 557 -44.58 -11.15 50.48
CA VAL A 557 -45.65 -11.97 51.10
C VAL A 557 -46.99 -11.29 51.29
#